data_AF-A0A1M7NFQ9-F1
#
_entry.id   AF-A0A1M7NFQ9-F1
#
_cell.length_a   1.000
_cell.length_b   1.000
_cell.length_c   1.000
_cell.angle_alpha   90.00
_cell.angle_beta   90.00
_cell.angle_gamma   90.00
#
_symmetry.space_group_name_H-M   'P 1'
#
loop_
_entity.id
_entity.type
_entity.pdbx_description
1 polymer ?
#
loop_
_entity_poly.entity_id
_entity_poly.type
_entity_poly.pdbx_seq_one_letter_code
_entity_poly.pdbx_strand_id
1 'polypeptide(L)' 'MQNKNSAFLIRFAAISGNILFILWVTYNGINEGFRGTLPEKISYIGMMCLLILNSYLIVTGSKQKQIIEQ' A
#
# COMPACT_ATOMS: atom_id res chain seq x y z
N MET A 1 -8.90 -19.71 17.94
CA MET A 1 -10.01 -18.94 17.31
C MET A 1 -9.42 -17.73 16.60
N GLN A 2 -9.31 -17.76 15.27
CA GLN A 2 -8.82 -16.64 14.47
C GLN A 2 -9.92 -15.56 14.45
N ASN A 3 -9.78 -14.52 15.28
CA ASN A 3 -10.80 -13.50 15.45
C ASN A 3 -10.93 -12.71 14.15
N LYS A 4 -12.06 -12.83 13.45
CA LYS A 4 -12.28 -12.21 12.12
C LYS A 4 -12.06 -10.68 12.15
N ASN A 5 -12.21 -10.08 13.32
CA ASN A 5 -12.00 -8.64 13.56
C ASN A 5 -10.52 -8.23 13.47
N SER A 6 -9.56 -9.06 13.91
CA SER A 6 -8.15 -8.68 13.86
C SER A 6 -7.59 -8.71 12.42
N ALA A 7 -8.07 -9.64 11.58
CA ALA A 7 -7.73 -9.64 10.15
C ALA A 7 -8.27 -8.40 9.43
N PHE A 8 -9.47 -7.93 9.79
CA PHE A 8 -10.04 -6.70 9.24
C PHE A 8 -9.25 -5.46 9.67
N LEU A 9 -8.88 -5.35 10.95
CA LEU A 9 -8.07 -4.25 11.47
C LEU A 9 -6.68 -4.16 10.82
N ILE A 10 -6.02 -5.30 10.62
CA ILE A 10 -4.70 -5.33 9.96
C ILE A 10 -4.80 -4.86 8.51
N ARG A 11 -5.84 -5.30 7.78
CA ARG A 11 -6.08 -4.84 6.40
C ARG A 11 -6.37 -3.35 6.34
N PHE A 12 -7.20 -2.85 7.26
CA PHE A 12 -7.53 -1.43 7.33
C PHE A 12 -6.29 -0.58 7.65
N ALA A 13 -5.47 -1.01 8.61
CA ALA A 13 -4.21 -0.36 8.95
C ALA A 13 -3.21 -0.37 7.78
N ALA A 14 -3.11 -1.47 7.03
CA ALA A 14 -2.24 -1.56 5.86
C ALA A 14 -2.67 -0.59 4.74
N ILE A 15 -3.98 -0.51 4.44
CA ILE A 15 -4.50 0.40 3.42
C ILE A 15 -4.30 1.87 3.84
N SER A 16 -4.67 2.21 5.07
CA SER A 16 -4.53 3.59 5.58
C SER A 16 -3.07 4.01 5.71
N GLY A 17 -2.19 3.12 6.17
CA GLY A 17 -0.74 3.32 6.18
C GLY A 17 -0.17 3.53 4.78
N ASN A 18 -0.59 2.73 3.79
CA ASN A 18 -0.18 2.89 2.40
C ASN A 18 -0.60 4.27 1.85
N ILE A 19 -1.84 4.70 2.09
CA ILE A 19 -2.33 6.02 1.62
C ILE A 19 -1.54 7.16 2.27
N LEU A 20 -1.34 7.11 3.59
CA LEU A 20 -0.57 8.12 4.32
C LEU A 20 0.89 8.17 3.83
N PHE A 21 1.49 7.02 3.57
CA PHE A 21 2.85 6.93 3.06
C PHE A 21 2.97 7.53 1.65
N ILE A 22 2.01 7.24 0.76
CA ILE A 22 1.93 7.83 -0.58
C ILE A 22 1.82 9.35 -0.48
N LEU A 23 0.91 9.86 0.35
CA LEU A 23 0.70 11.30 0.53
C LEU A 23 1.97 11.98 1.06
N TRP A 24 2.59 11.38 2.08
CA TRP A 24 3.80 11.88 2.71
C TRP A 24 4.95 11.97 1.70
N VAL A 25 5.22 10.89 0.99
CA VAL A 25 6.30 10.80 0.01
C VAL A 25 6.06 11.77 -1.16
N THR A 26 4.81 11.91 -1.62
CA THR A 26 4.43 12.88 -2.66
C THR A 26 4.63 14.32 -2.18
N TYR A 27 4.18 14.64 -0.97
CA TYR A 27 4.34 15.97 -0.39
C TYR A 27 5.80 16.35 -0.24
N ASN A 28 6.65 15.44 0.29
CA ASN A 28 8.08 15.68 0.43
C ASN A 28 8.75 15.84 -0.94
N GLY A 29 8.39 15.01 -1.92
CA GLY A 29 8.89 15.14 -3.29
C GLY A 29 8.55 16.49 -3.94
N ILE A 30 7.32 16.99 -3.76
CA ILE A 30 6.91 18.31 -4.25
C ILE A 30 7.63 19.44 -3.50
N ASN A 31 7.71 19.35 -2.17
CA ASN A 31 8.33 20.37 -1.33
C ASN A 31 9.84 20.51 -1.61
N GLU A 32 10.52 19.40 -1.89
CA GLU A 32 11.93 19.38 -2.30
C GLU A 32 12.12 19.68 -3.80
N GLY A 33 11.04 19.90 -4.55
CA GLY A 33 11.06 20.22 -5.98
C GLY A 33 11.52 19.07 -6.87
N PHE A 34 11.39 17.82 -6.43
CA PHE A 34 11.91 16.63 -7.10
C PHE A 34 13.38 16.77 -7.55
N ARG A 35 14.19 17.46 -6.72
CA ARG A 35 15.64 17.64 -6.93
C ARG A 35 16.45 16.38 -6.64
N GLY A 36 15.78 15.30 -6.21
CA GLY A 36 16.38 13.99 -6.00
C GLY A 36 17.04 13.40 -7.25
N THR A 37 18.06 12.59 -7.01
CA THR A 37 18.86 11.89 -8.02
C THR A 37 18.02 10.86 -8.80
N LEU A 38 18.47 10.46 -10.00
CA LEU A 38 17.81 9.42 -10.81
C LEU A 38 17.38 8.17 -10.00
N PRO A 39 18.21 7.58 -9.12
CA PRO A 39 17.80 6.44 -8.30
C PRO A 39 16.68 6.75 -7.29
N GLU A 40 16.57 7.98 -6.77
CA GLU A 40 15.44 8.37 -5.89
C GLU A 40 14.13 8.38 -6.65
N LYS A 41 14.13 8.87 -7.90
CA LYS A 41 12.93 8.88 -8.76
C LYS A 41 12.48 7.47 -9.12
N ILE A 42 13.43 6.57 -9.42
CA ILE A 42 13.12 5.16 -9.70
C ILE A 42 12.60 4.45 -8.45
N SER A 43 13.21 4.69 -7.28
CA SER A 43 12.74 4.15 -6.00
C SER A 43 11.34 4.65 -5.66
N TYR A 44 11.06 5.93 -5.93
CA TYR A 44 9.73 6.51 -5.73
C TYR A 44 8.67 5.80 -6.58
N ILE A 45 8.92 5.66 -7.88
CA ILE A 45 8.01 4.97 -8.80
C ILE A 45 7.84 3.50 -8.40
N GLY A 46 8.94 2.83 -8.05
CA GLY A 46 8.92 1.45 -7.58
C GLY A 46 8.10 1.27 -6.30
N MET A 47 8.28 2.14 -5.30
CA MET A 47 7.47 2.14 -4.07
C MET A 47 5.99 2.36 -4.38
N MET A 48 5.66 3.35 -5.21
CA MET A 48 4.27 3.64 -5.59
C MET A 48 3.61 2.43 -6.24
N CYS A 49 4.28 1.80 -7.21
CA CYS A 49 3.79 0.58 -7.85
C CYS A 49 3.60 -0.55 -6.83
N LEU A 50 4.57 -0.79 -5.96
CA LEU A 50 4.49 -1.84 -4.93
C LEU A 50 3.36 -1.59 -3.93
N LEU A 51 3.13 -0.35 -3.49
CA LEU A 51 2.03 -0.01 -2.59
C LEU A 51 0.67 -0.18 -3.25
N ILE A 52 0.54 0.18 -4.52
CA ILE A 52 -0.67 -0.03 -5.31
C ILE A 52 -0.94 -1.53 -5.48
N LEU A 53 0.07 -2.30 -5.87
CA LEU A 53 0.00 -3.75 -6.00
C LEU A 53 -0.34 -4.42 -4.67
N ASN A 54 0.29 -4.00 -3.57
CA ASN A 54 0.03 -4.54 -2.25
C ASN A 54 -1.42 -4.28 -1.81
N SER A 55 -1.90 -3.05 -1.99
CA SER A 55 -3.30 -2.69 -1.71
C SER A 55 -4.28 -3.47 -2.59
N TYR A 56 -3.98 -3.61 -3.89
CA TYR A 56 -4.78 -4.38 -4.82
C TYR A 56 -4.82 -5.88 -4.46
N LEU A 57 -3.68 -6.47 -4.09
CA LEU A 57 -3.58 -7.87 -3.67
C LEU A 57 -4.35 -8.12 -2.37
N ILE A 58 -4.32 -7.18 -1.43
CA ILE A 58 -5.14 -7.27 -0.20
C ILE A 58 -6.63 -7.26 -0.54
N VAL A 59 -7.07 -6.37 -1.43
CA VAL A 59 -8.49 -6.27 -1.84
C VAL A 59 -8.95 -7.50 -2.64
N THR A 60 -8.13 -8.00 -3.57
CA THR A 60 -8.46 -9.14 -4.45
C THR A 60 -8.24 -10.49 -3.77
N GLY A 61 -7.17 -10.67 -3.02
CA GLY A 61 -6.91 -11.85 -2.20
C GLY A 61 -7.94 -12.04 -1.08
N SER A 62 -8.64 -10.97 -0.68
CA SER A 62 -9.83 -11.07 0.18
C SER A 62 -10.99 -11.83 -0.47
N LYS A 63 -11.12 -11.82 -1.81
CA LYS A 63 -12.14 -12.61 -2.53
C LYS A 63 -11.73 -14.08 -2.67
N GLN A 64 -10.44 -14.38 -2.81
CA GLN A 64 -9.96 -15.74 -3.04
C GLN A 64 -10.20 -16.67 -1.83
N LYS A 65 -10.13 -16.13 -0.60
CA LYS A 65 -10.42 -16.92 0.61
C LYS A 65 -11.89 -17.37 0.72
N GLN A 66 -12.84 -16.71 0.05
CA GLN A 66 -14.24 -17.12 0.06
C GLN A 66 -14.59 -18.18 -0.99
N ILE A 67 -13.77 -18.37 -2.03
CA ILE A 67 -14.05 -19.33 -3.11
C ILE A 67 -13.48 -20.73 -2.78
N ILE A 68 -12.48 -20.80 -1.89
CA ILE A 68 -11.83 -22.08 -1.50
C ILE A 68 -12.55 -22.73 -0.30
N GLU A 69 -13.43 -22.00 0.41
CA GLU A 69 -14.26 -22.52 1.52
C GLU A 69 -15.75 -22.72 1.12
N GLN A 70 -16.07 -22.75 -0.17
CA GLN A 70 -17.38 -23.15 -0.72
C GLN A 70 -17.27 -24.56 -1.30
#